data_AF-A0A2P6P3N1-F1
#
_entry.id   AF-A0A2P6P3N1-F1
#
_cell.length_a   1.000
_cell.length_b   1.000
_cell.length_c   1.000
_cell.angle_alpha   90.00
_cell.angle_beta   90.00
_cell.angle_gamma   90.00
#
_symmetry.space_group_name_H-M   'P 1'
#
loop_
_entity.id
_entity.type
_entity.pdbx_description
1 polymer ?
#
loop_
_entity_poly.entity_id
_entity_poly.type
_entity_poly.pdbx_seq_one_letter_code
_entity_poly.pdbx_strand_id
1 'polypeptide(L)' 'MDRMVEESDLPKLDYLSMAVKESFRLHSIAPLLVPHESIEDITIDGHDIPKKSRIIVNIWSIGRYPNVWSENVEELILS' A
#
# COMPACT_ATOMS: atom_id res chain seq x y z
N MET A 1 29.56 -14.04 12.28
CA MET A 1 28.33 -13.61 11.55
C MET A 1 28.68 -13.73 10.08
N ASP A 2 28.93 -14.95 9.59
CA ASP A 2 29.71 -15.16 8.35
C ASP A 2 28.97 -16.01 7.32
N ARG A 3 27.64 -16.06 7.39
CA ARG A 3 26.82 -16.65 6.34
C ARG A 3 25.90 -15.60 5.73
N MET A 4 25.66 -15.74 4.43
CA MET A 4 24.67 -14.95 3.72
C MET A 4 23.28 -15.16 4.33
N VAL A 5 22.46 -14.10 4.31
CA VAL A 5 21.05 -14.17 4.69
C VAL A 5 20.31 -15.01 3.64
N GLU A 6 19.46 -15.91 4.10
CA GLU A 6 18.60 -16.73 3.26
C GLU A 6 17.12 -16.37 3.48
N GLU A 7 16.23 -16.78 2.58
CA GLU A 7 14.79 -16.53 2.71
C GLU A 7 14.21 -17.13 4.00
N SER A 8 14.76 -18.24 4.47
CA SER A 8 14.39 -18.91 5.72
C SER A 8 14.65 -18.06 6.96
N ASP A 9 15.49 -17.02 6.85
CA ASP A 9 15.79 -16.07 7.93
C ASP A 9 14.78 -14.92 8.02
N LEU A 10 14.06 -14.61 6.93
CA LEU A 10 13.15 -13.47 6.86
C LEU A 10 12.15 -13.38 8.03
N PRO A 11 11.56 -14.48 8.53
CA PRO A 11 10.65 -14.42 9.68
C PRO A 11 11.27 -13.92 10.98
N LYS A 12 12.61 -13.85 11.07
CA LYS A 12 13.36 -13.37 12.24
C LYS A 12 13.91 -11.96 12.05
N LEU A 13 13.71 -11.34 10.89
CA LEU A 13 14.26 -10.04 10.52
C LEU A 13 13.17 -8.97 10.55
N ASP A 14 12.63 -8.69 11.74
CA ASP A 14 11.51 -7.77 11.92
C ASP A 14 11.80 -6.36 11.40
N TYR A 15 13.01 -5.85 11.70
CA TYR A 15 13.42 -4.52 11.24
C TYR A 15 13.51 -4.44 9.70
N LEU A 16 13.96 -5.50 9.05
CA LEU A 16 13.96 -5.58 7.58
C LEU A 16 12.53 -5.59 7.04
N SER A 17 11.63 -6.35 7.68
CA SER A 17 10.20 -6.37 7.31
C SER A 17 9.58 -4.97 7.43
N MET A 18 9.87 -4.25 8.52
CA MET A 18 9.42 -2.87 8.73
C MET A 18 9.98 -1.93 7.66
N ALA A 19 11.29 -2.00 7.39
CA ALA A 19 11.93 -1.16 6.38
C ALA A 19 11.34 -1.35 4.98
N VAL A 20 11.07 -2.60 4.59
CA VAL A 20 10.46 -2.90 3.29
C VAL A 20 9.02 -2.36 3.23
N LYS A 21 8.20 -2.61 4.27
CA LYS A 21 6.81 -2.13 4.32
C LYS A 21 6.73 -0.61 4.28
N GLU A 22 7.56 0.08 5.05
CA GLU A 22 7.57 1.54 5.12
C GLU A 22 8.06 2.17 3.81
N SER A 23 9.06 1.54 3.17
CA SER A 23 9.50 1.93 1.83
C SER A 23 8.37 1.84 0.81
N PHE A 24 7.52 0.79 0.86
CA PHE A 24 6.37 0.68 -0.04
C PHE A 24 5.22 1.63 0.30
N ARG A 25 5.01 1.95 1.58
CA ARG A 25 4.02 2.97 2.01
C ARG A 25 4.34 4.33 1.40
N LEU A 26 5.61 4.75 1.46
CA LEU A 26 6.06 6.03 0.91
C LEU A 26 6.31 5.98 -0.61
N HIS A 27 6.90 4.90 -1.12
CA HIS A 27 7.37 4.79 -2.50
C HIS A 27 6.75 3.58 -3.20
N SER A 28 5.43 3.55 -3.27
CA SER A 28 4.72 2.53 -4.04
C SER A 28 5.17 2.52 -5.50
N ILE A 29 5.51 1.33 -6.02
CA ILE A 29 5.90 1.11 -7.41
C ILE A 29 4.74 1.45 -8.37
N ALA A 30 3.49 1.31 -7.90
CA ALA A 30 2.28 1.62 -8.67
C ALA A 30 1.35 2.54 -7.85
N PRO A 31 1.58 3.87 -7.85
CA PRO A 31 0.80 4.85 -7.07
C PRO A 31 -0.72 4.83 -7.27
N LEU A 32 -1.17 4.38 -8.44
CA LEU A 32 -2.59 4.29 -8.84
C LEU A 32 -3.07 2.84 -9.09
N LEU A 33 -2.22 1.86 -8.78
CA LEU A 33 -2.39 0.44 -9.14
C LEU A 33 -2.70 0.23 -10.63
N VAL A 34 -3.09 -1.00 -10.98
CA VAL A 34 -3.64 -1.32 -12.30
C VAL A 34 -5.11 -0.88 -12.32
N PRO A 35 -5.60 -0.21 -13.37
CA PRO A 35 -7.01 0.13 -13.47
C PRO A 35 -7.89 -1.13 -13.42
N HIS A 36 -8.94 -1.07 -12.60
CA HIS A 36 -9.98 -2.09 -12.52
C HIS A 36 -11.20 -1.66 -13.34
N GLU A 37 -12.07 -2.61 -13.66
CA GLU A 37 -13.34 -2.35 -14.34
C GLU A 37 -14.48 -3.02 -13.58
N SER A 38 -15.60 -2.31 -13.36
CA SER A 38 -16.78 -2.88 -12.71
C SER A 38 -17.45 -3.94 -13.60
N ILE A 39 -17.72 -5.12 -13.04
CA ILE A 39 -18.34 -6.24 -13.76
C ILE A 39 -19.88 -6.15 -13.82
N GLU A 40 -20.47 -5.32 -12.96
CA GLU A 40 -21.91 -5.07 -12.85
C GLU A 40 -22.22 -3.66 -12.32
N ASP A 41 -23.49 -3.27 -12.33
CA ASP A 41 -23.93 -2.04 -11.69
C ASP A 41 -23.90 -2.24 -10.16
N ILE A 42 -23.25 -1.35 -9.42
CA ILE A 42 -23.08 -1.46 -7.96
C ILE A 42 -23.16 -0.09 -7.29
N THR A 43 -23.71 -0.05 -6.07
CA THR A 43 -23.70 1.15 -5.23
C THR A 43 -22.63 1.02 -4.13
N ILE A 44 -21.71 1.99 -4.04
CA ILE A 44 -20.68 2.07 -2.99
C ILE A 44 -20.83 3.39 -2.24
N ASP A 45 -20.95 3.34 -0.91
CA ASP A 45 -21.15 4.53 -0.06
C ASP A 45 -22.25 5.48 -0.57
N GLY A 46 -23.34 4.90 -1.09
CA GLY A 46 -24.48 5.66 -1.65
C GLY A 46 -24.26 6.22 -3.06
N HIS A 47 -23.15 5.89 -3.72
CA HIS A 47 -22.84 6.30 -5.09
C HIS A 47 -23.04 5.14 -6.06
N ASP A 48 -23.83 5.37 -7.12
CA ASP A 48 -24.04 4.39 -8.17
C ASP A 48 -22.86 4.36 -9.15
N ILE A 49 -22.28 3.18 -9.31
CA ILE A 49 -21.17 2.86 -10.21
C ILE A 49 -21.69 1.91 -11.28
N PRO A 50 -21.89 2.39 -12.51
CA PRO A 50 -22.35 1.54 -13.61
C PRO A 50 -21.33 0.46 -13.97
N LYS A 51 -21.82 -0.64 -14.53
CA LYS A 51 -21.05 -1.68 -15.19
C LYS A 51 -20.12 -1.06 -16.24
N LYS A 52 -18.91 -1.63 -16.35
CA LYS A 52 -17.80 -1.13 -17.19
C LYS A 52 -17.19 0.21 -16.75
N SER A 53 -17.53 0.71 -15.56
CA SER A 53 -16.83 1.86 -14.99
C SER A 53 -15.37 1.51 -14.70
N ARG A 54 -14.45 2.39 -15.11
CA ARG A 54 -13.03 2.28 -14.75
C ARG A 54 -12.81 2.76 -13.33
N ILE A 55 -12.19 1.93 -12.51
CA ILE A 55 -11.88 2.20 -11.11
C ILE A 55 -10.36 2.32 -10.95
N ILE A 56 -9.92 3.39 -10.30
CA ILE A 56 -8.51 3.66 -10.01
C ILE A 56 -8.35 3.80 -8.50
N VAL A 57 -7.41 3.05 -7.92
CA VAL A 57 -7.14 3.07 -6.48
C VAL A 57 -5.88 3.90 -6.23
N ASN A 58 -6.05 5.06 -5.60
CA ASN A 58 -4.95 5.97 -5.29
C ASN A 58 -4.21 5.55 -4.02
N ILE A 59 -3.40 4.48 -4.12
CA ILE A 59 -2.66 3.95 -2.99
C ILE A 59 -1.60 4.93 -2.46
N TRP A 60 -1.08 5.82 -3.32
CA TRP A 60 -0.16 6.89 -2.89
C TRP A 60 -0.80 7.82 -1.86
N SER A 61 -2.06 8.20 -2.07
CA SER A 61 -2.80 9.03 -1.12
C SER A 61 -3.14 8.25 0.14
N ILE A 62 -3.55 6.98 0.01
CA ILE A 62 -3.86 6.11 1.16
C ILE A 62 -2.63 5.94 2.06
N GLY A 63 -1.44 5.72 1.48
CA GLY A 63 -0.18 5.60 2.22
C GLY A 63 0.25 6.88 2.95
N ARG A 64 -0.37 8.03 2.63
CA ARG A 64 -0.06 9.36 3.18
C ARG A 64 -1.23 10.01 3.91
N TYR A 65 -2.29 9.25 4.20
CA TYR A 65 -3.49 9.83 4.78
C TYR A 65 -3.37 9.98 6.31
N PRO A 66 -3.29 11.19 6.87
CA PRO A 66 -2.99 11.41 8.29
C PRO A 66 -4.10 10.98 9.24
N ASN A 67 -5.31 10.71 8.75
CA ASN A 67 -6.38 10.15 9.59
C ASN A 67 -6.23 8.63 9.80
N VAL A 68 -5.41 7.97 8.98
CA VAL A 68 -5.13 6.52 9.08
C VAL A 68 -3.71 6.29 9.63
N TRP A 69 -2.78 7.17 9.27
CA TRP A 69 -1.39 7.16 9.73
C TRP A 69 -1.16 8.26 10.79
N SER A 70 0.07 8.50 11.21
CA SER A 70 0.45 9.62 12.09
C SER A 70 0.71 10.90 11.29
N GLU A 71 0.69 12.08 11.94
CA GLU A 71 0.92 13.38 11.29
C GLU A 71 2.21 13.46 10.44
N ASN A 72 3.22 12.65 10.77
CA ASN A 72 4.46 12.55 10.01
C ASN A 72 4.37 11.57 8.82
N VAL A 73 3.25 11.57 8.11
CA VAL A 73 2.96 10.68 6.95
C VAL A 73 3.99 10.71 5.82
N GLU A 74 4.79 11.77 5.73
CA GLU A 74 5.84 11.92 4.70
C GLU A 74 7.20 11.35 5.12
N GLU A 75 7.36 10.97 6.39
CA GLU A 75 8.63 10.49 6.95
C GLU A 75 8.73 8.97 6.89
N LEU A 76 9.96 8.45 6.70
CA LEU A 76 10.27 7.04 6.82
C LEU A 76 10.48 6.70 8.30
N ILE A 77 9.54 5.97 8.91
CA ILE A 77 9.55 5.67 10.35
C ILE A 77 9.87 4.20 10.55
N LEU A 78 10.99 3.92 11.24
CA LEU A 78 11.46 2.56 11.56
C LEU A 78 11.61 2.32 13.07
N SER A 79 11.12 3.24 13.90
CA SER A 79 11.29 3.27 15.35
C SER A 79 10.15 2.60 16.10
#